data_AF-A0A953TNC4-F1
#
_entry.id   AF-A0A953TNC4-F1
#
_cell.length_a   1.000
_cell.length_b   1.000
_cell.length_c   1.000
_cell.angle_alpha   90.00
_cell.angle_beta   90.00
_cell.angle_gamma   90.00
#
_symmetry.space_group_name_H-M   'P 1'
#
loop_
_entity.id
_entity.type
_entity.pdbx_description
1 polymer ?
#
loop_
_entity_poly.entity_id
_entity_poly.type
_entity_poly.pdbx_seq_one_letter_code
_entity_poly.pdbx_strand_id
1 'polypeptide(L)'
;MEQLAKTAAAGLYLRPFAKILLALAALREKQIPLARRLLLELTQEFPASPLFAAEFARVAALRSPRSQNIEFLLSKTSPASVL
;
A
#
# COMPACT_ATOMS: atom_id res chain seq x y z
N MET A 1 -6.23 -13.28 -13.40
CA MET A 1 -5.04 -12.80 -12.66
C MET A 1 -4.05 -13.91 -12.29
N GLU A 2 -4.38 -15.19 -12.45
CA GLU A 2 -3.58 -16.31 -11.93
C GLU A 2 -2.15 -16.40 -12.51
N GLN A 3 -1.98 -16.28 -13.82
CA GLN A 3 -0.67 -16.33 -14.47
C GLN A 3 0.25 -15.20 -13.99
N LEU A 4 -0.31 -14.00 -13.82
CA LEU A 4 0.44 -12.87 -13.27
C LEU A 4 0.84 -13.13 -11.81
N ALA A 5 -0.05 -13.71 -11.00
CA ALA A 5 0.26 -14.09 -9.62
C ALA A 5 1.41 -15.11 -9.54
N LYS A 6 1.39 -16.13 -10.40
CA LYS A 6 2.47 -17.12 -10.52
C LYS A 6 3.80 -16.45 -10.90
N THR A 7 3.80 -15.56 -11.89
CA THR A 7 5.00 -14.83 -12.32
C THR A 7 5.51 -13.84 -11.27
N ALA A 8 4.63 -13.18 -10.53
CA ALA A 8 5.03 -12.28 -9.44
C ALA A 8 5.68 -13.03 -8.26
N ALA A 9 5.31 -14.30 -8.07
CA ALA A 9 5.88 -15.16 -7.05
C ALA A 9 7.26 -15.71 -7.44
N ALA A 10 7.42 -16.22 -8.67
CA ALA A 10 8.59 -17.04 -9.06
C ALA A 10 9.28 -16.62 -10.37
N GLY A 11 8.85 -15.55 -11.03
CA GLY A 11 9.50 -15.07 -12.25
C GLY A 11 10.91 -14.52 -11.98
N LEU A 12 11.82 -14.72 -12.94
CA LEU A 12 13.17 -14.13 -12.90
C LEU A 12 13.14 -12.68 -13.39
N TYR A 13 12.92 -12.47 -14.69
CA TYR A 13 12.95 -11.14 -15.30
C TYR A 13 11.58 -10.44 -15.30
N LEU A 14 10.51 -11.20 -15.45
CA LEU A 14 9.16 -10.65 -15.59
C LEU A 14 8.44 -10.44 -14.27
N ARG A 15 9.07 -10.82 -13.14
CA ARG A 15 8.48 -10.68 -11.80
C ARG A 15 8.10 -9.24 -11.47
N PRO A 16 8.96 -8.21 -11.67
CA PRO A 16 8.59 -6.82 -11.41
C PRO A 16 7.42 -6.36 -12.28
N PHE A 17 7.44 -6.73 -13.56
CA PHE A 17 6.37 -6.39 -14.50
C PHE A 17 5.03 -7.02 -14.09
N ALA A 18 5.05 -8.30 -13.67
CA ALA A 18 3.87 -8.97 -13.14
C ALA A 18 3.33 -8.30 -11.88
N LYS A 19 4.19 -7.86 -10.96
CA LYS A 19 3.77 -7.10 -9.76
C LYS A 19 3.08 -5.78 -10.11
N ILE A 20 3.59 -5.05 -11.13
CA ILE A 20 2.96 -3.81 -11.62
C ILE A 20 1.56 -4.10 -12.15
N LEU A 21 1.43 -5.08 -13.05
CA LEU A 21 0.13 -5.44 -13.65
C LEU A 21 -0.88 -5.92 -12.60
N LEU A 22 -0.42 -6.70 -11.60
CA LEU A 22 -1.25 -7.12 -10.48
C LEU A 22 -1.67 -5.95 -9.60
N ALA A 23 -0.79 -4.99 -9.33
CA ALA A 23 -1.13 -3.81 -8.54
C ALA A 23 -2.21 -2.98 -9.25
N LEU A 24 -2.10 -2.78 -10.56
CA LEU A 24 -3.10 -2.08 -11.38
C LEU A 24 -4.46 -2.82 -11.37
N ALA A 25 -4.45 -4.13 -11.57
CA ALA A 25 -5.66 -4.93 -11.54
C ALA A 25 -6.31 -4.96 -10.14
N ALA A 26 -5.51 -5.04 -9.08
CA ALA A 26 -5.98 -4.93 -7.70
C ALA A 26 -6.63 -3.56 -7.43
N LEU A 27 -6.07 -2.46 -7.94
CA LEU A 27 -6.69 -1.13 -7.83
C LEU A 27 -8.05 -1.08 -8.55
N ARG A 28 -8.14 -1.61 -9.77
CA ARG A 28 -9.40 -1.70 -10.54
C ARG A 28 -10.48 -2.46 -9.77
N GLU A 29 -10.08 -3.52 -9.07
CA GLU A 29 -10.97 -4.38 -8.29
C GLU A 29 -11.15 -3.88 -6.84
N LYS A 30 -10.67 -2.68 -6.50
CA LYS A 30 -10.73 -2.07 -5.15
C LYS A 30 -10.03 -2.90 -4.06
N GLN A 31 -9.11 -3.79 -4.44
CA GLN A 31 -8.26 -4.56 -3.54
C GLN A 31 -7.05 -3.73 -3.07
N ILE A 32 -7.32 -2.60 -2.41
CA ILE A 32 -6.30 -1.62 -2.00
C ILE A 32 -5.16 -2.23 -1.15
N PRO A 33 -5.42 -3.16 -0.20
CA PRO A 33 -4.35 -3.79 0.57
C PRO A 33 -3.35 -4.57 -0.31
N LEU A 34 -3.84 -5.27 -1.32
CA LEU A 34 -3.02 -6.05 -2.24
C LEU A 34 -2.16 -5.12 -3.11
N ALA A 35 -2.77 -4.09 -3.70
CA ALA A 35 -2.04 -3.09 -4.48
C ALA A 35 -0.93 -2.40 -3.65
N ARG A 36 -1.24 -2.02 -2.41
CA ARG A 36 -0.28 -1.40 -1.49
C ARG A 36 0.91 -2.32 -1.20
N ARG A 37 0.65 -3.60 -0.94
CA ARG A 37 1.70 -4.59 -0.67
C ARG A 37 2.62 -4.75 -1.89
N LEU A 38 2.05 -4.94 -3.08
CA LEU A 38 2.83 -5.13 -4.31
C LEU A 38 3.72 -3.93 -4.64
N LEU A 39 3.22 -2.70 -4.45
CA LEU A 39 4.00 -1.47 -4.66
C LEU A 39 5.09 -1.26 -3.59
N LEU A 40 4.85 -1.70 -2.35
CA LEU A 40 5.89 -1.69 -1.31
C LEU A 40 7.03 -2.64 -1.67
N GLU A 41 6.71 -3.86 -2.09
CA GLU A 41 7.72 -4.84 -2.52
C GLU A 41 8.55 -4.29 -3.69
N LEU A 42 7.91 -3.63 -4.68
CA LEU A 42 8.62 -2.98 -5.79
C LEU A 42 9.52 -1.83 -5.33
N THR A 43 9.11 -1.06 -4.32
CA THR A 43 9.95 0.02 -3.75
C THR A 43 11.19 -0.55 -3.08
N GLN A 44 11.07 -1.69 -2.40
CA GLN A 44 12.20 -2.38 -1.76
C GLN A 44 13.14 -3.03 -2.78
N GLU A 45 12.60 -3.58 -3.86
CA GLU A 45 13.41 -4.20 -4.94
C GLU A 45 14.13 -3.15 -5.79
N PHE A 46 13.54 -1.97 -5.98
CA PHE A 46 14.07 -0.90 -6.84
C PHE A 46 14.17 0.44 -6.08
N PRO A 47 15.01 0.55 -5.04
CA PRO A 47 15.08 1.74 -4.19
C PRO A 47 15.55 2.99 -4.93
N ALA A 48 16.32 2.82 -6.01
CA ALA A 48 16.77 3.91 -6.87
C ALA A 48 15.66 4.47 -7.79
N SER A 49 14.52 3.79 -7.89
CA SER A 49 13.40 4.24 -8.73
C SER A 49 12.42 5.09 -7.91
N PRO A 50 12.38 6.42 -8.10
CA PRO A 50 11.45 7.28 -7.37
C PRO A 50 9.98 7.01 -7.74
N LEU A 51 9.75 6.35 -8.88
CA LEU A 51 8.41 6.07 -9.39
C LEU A 51 7.61 5.14 -8.46
N PHE A 52 8.21 4.04 -8.02
CA PHE A 52 7.49 3.07 -7.17
C PHE A 52 7.17 3.64 -5.79
N ALA A 53 8.09 4.43 -5.23
CA ALA A 53 7.84 5.16 -3.99
C ALA A 53 6.68 6.15 -4.12
N ALA A 54 6.61 6.89 -5.23
CA ALA A 54 5.52 7.83 -5.50
C ALA A 54 4.16 7.12 -5.66
N GLU A 55 4.10 6.01 -6.40
CA GLU A 55 2.87 5.22 -6.55
C GLU A 55 2.42 4.59 -5.22
N PHE A 56 3.36 4.04 -4.45
CA PHE A 56 3.06 3.52 -3.11
C PHE A 56 2.47 4.61 -2.20
N ALA A 57 3.05 5.81 -2.21
CA ALA A 57 2.55 6.94 -1.43
C ALA A 57 1.12 7.33 -1.83
N ARG A 58 0.81 7.36 -3.14
CA ARG A 58 -0.56 7.59 -3.65
C ARG A 58 -1.54 6.55 -3.11
N VAL A 59 -1.21 5.25 -3.22
CA VAL A 59 -2.08 4.16 -2.76
C VAL A 59 -2.21 4.14 -1.22
N ALA A 60 -1.16 4.50 -0.49
CA ALA A 60 -1.20 4.62 0.97
C ALA A 60 -2.15 5.76 1.42
N ALA A 61 -2.18 6.88 0.68
CA ALA A 61 -3.06 8.00 0.95
C ALA A 61 -4.56 7.68 0.72
N LEU A 62 -4.88 6.74 -0.18
CA LEU A 62 -6.27 6.28 -0.39
C LEU A 62 -6.90 5.67 0.87
N ARG A 63 -6.09 5.23 1.84
CA ARG A 63 -6.58 4.70 3.12
C ARG A 63 -6.86 5.79 4.17
N SER A 64 -6.71 7.07 3.82
CA SER A 64 -6.96 8.19 4.74
C SER A 64 -8.09 9.08 4.27
N PRO A 65 -9.35 8.77 4.61
CA PRO A 65 -10.28 9.82 5.00
C PRO A 65 -9.92 10.29 6.42
N ARG A 66 -10.29 11.52 6.76
CA ARG A 66 -10.26 12.18 8.09
C ARG A 66 -10.95 11.37 9.23
N SER A 67 -10.60 10.11 9.48
CA SER A 67 -11.32 9.23 10.41
C SER A 67 -10.46 8.62 11.52
N GLN A 68 -9.12 8.77 11.48
CA GLN A 68 -8.27 8.37 12.63
C GLN A 68 -8.04 9.49 13.65
N ASN A 69 -8.41 10.73 13.33
CA ASN A 69 -8.17 11.87 14.23
C ASN A 69 -9.22 12.04 15.33
N ILE A 70 -10.36 11.34 15.29
CA ILE A 70 -11.41 11.53 16.31
C ILE A 70 -11.07 10.74 17.58
N GLU A 71 -10.63 9.49 17.48
CA GLU A 71 -10.19 8.72 18.67
C GLU A 71 -8.91 9.29 19.29
N PHE A 72 -7.96 9.77 18.47
CA PHE A 72 -6.73 10.38 18.97
C PHE A 72 -6.99 11.70 19.71
N LEU A 73 -7.93 12.53 19.24
CA LEU A 73 -8.29 13.78 19.92
C LEU A 73 -9.14 13.54 21.17
N LEU A 74 -10.02 12.53 21.20
CA LEU A 74 -10.82 12.18 22.38
C LEU A 74 -10.01 11.47 23.49
N SER A 75 -8.88 10.83 23.15
CA SER A 75 -7.99 10.21 24.14
C SER A 75 -7.15 11.20 24.95
N LYS A 76 -7.04 12.46 24.49
CA LYS A 76 -6.21 13.50 25.13
C LYS A 76 -6.98 14.47 26.02
N THR A 77 -8.29 14.30 26.17
CA THR A 77 -9.14 15.17 27.00
C THR A 77 -9.87 14.39 28.08
N SER A 78 -9.14 13.86 29.06
CA SER A 78 -9.74 13.50 30.37
C SER A 78 -8.95 14.18 31.48
N PRO A 79 -9.44 15.30 32.05
CA PRO A 79 -8.85 15.94 33.21
C PRO A 79 -9.54 15.40 34.47
N ALA A 80 -9.23 14.16 34.87
CA ALA A 80 -9.81 13.60 36.09
C ALA A 80 -8.91 12.53 36.70
N SER A 81 -7.72 12.91 37.16
CA SER A 81 -6.91 12.14 38.14
C SER A 81 -5.74 12.99 38.66
N VAL A 82 -6.04 14.10 39.34
CA VAL A 82 -5.14 14.67 40.34
C VAL A 82 -6.02 15.22 41.47
N LEU A 83 -6.53 14.31 42.29
CA LEU A 83 -6.77 14.53 43.71
C LEU A 83 -5.72 13.72 44.46
#